data_AF-A0A6A4FPI2-F1
#
_entry.id   AF-A0A6A4FPI2-F1
#
_cell.length_a   1.000
_cell.length_b   1.000
_cell.length_c   1.000
_cell.angle_alpha   90.00
_cell.angle_beta   90.00
_cell.angle_gamma   90.00
#
_symmetry.space_group_name_H-M   'P 1'
#
loop_
_entity.id
_entity.type
_entity.pdbx_description
1 polymer ?
#
loop_
_entity_poly.entity_id
_entity_poly.type
_entity_poly.pdbx_seq_one_letter_code
_entity_poly.pdbx_strand_id
1 'polypeptide(L)' 'MICHLYLADRSTLNANGGPYSLEEQITMAEMAEPGRTQWTKYCTDADRVAHVSRELRLKELSPEERKKNPVSLTL' A
#
# COMPACT_ATOMS: atom_id res chain seq x y z
N MET A 1 5.80 0.55 -3.87
CA MET A 1 4.84 0.08 -4.89
C MET A 1 3.50 0.76 -4.67
N ILE A 2 3.31 1.96 -5.22
CA ILE A 2 1.98 2.54 -5.35
C ILE A 2 1.28 1.73 -6.43
N CYS A 3 0.13 1.13 -6.15
CA CYS A 3 -0.69 0.54 -7.19
C CYS A 3 -0.99 1.67 -8.19
N HIS A 4 -0.53 1.51 -9.43
CA HIS A 4 -0.76 2.43 -10.55
C HIS A 4 -2.26 2.70 -10.79
N LEU A 5 -3.13 1.89 -10.17
CA LEU A 5 -4.57 2.06 -10.11
C LEU A 5 -5.04 3.39 -9.48
N TYR A 6 -4.21 4.06 -8.65
CA TYR A 6 -4.62 5.27 -7.93
C TYR A 6 -4.03 6.57 -8.46
N LEU A 7 -3.28 6.52 -9.57
CA LEU A 7 -2.79 7.76 -10.16
C LEU A 7 -3.90 8.45 -10.93
N ALA A 8 -4.24 9.67 -10.52
CA ALA A 8 -5.17 10.51 -11.25
C ALA A 8 -4.60 10.80 -12.65
N ASP A 9 -5.46 10.79 -13.66
CA ASP A 9 -5.05 11.23 -14.99
C ASP A 9 -4.58 12.69 -14.91
N ARG A 10 -3.56 13.07 -15.68
CA ARG A 10 -3.02 14.43 -15.67
C ARG A 10 -4.04 15.49 -16.08
N SER A 11 -5.08 15.12 -16.82
CA SER A 11 -6.20 15.99 -17.16
C SER A 11 -7.15 16.22 -15.99
N THR A 12 -7.04 15.44 -14.91
CA THR A 12 -7.86 15.59 -13.71
C THR A 12 -7.22 16.64 -12.82
N LEU A 13 -7.90 17.78 -12.68
CA LEU A 13 -7.41 18.93 -11.93
C LEU A 13 -8.01 18.95 -10.51
N ASN A 14 -7.21 19.42 -9.56
CA ASN A 14 -7.67 19.70 -8.20
C ASN A 14 -8.51 20.98 -8.16
N ALA A 15 -9.01 21.33 -6.97
CA ALA A 15 -9.86 22.52 -6.77
C ALA A 15 -9.16 23.84 -7.15
N ASN A 16 -7.83 23.86 -7.24
CA ASN A 16 -7.04 25.02 -7.64
C ASN A 16 -6.75 25.04 -9.15
N GLY A 17 -7.27 24.08 -9.92
CA GLY A 17 -7.05 23.98 -11.36
C GLY A 17 -5.68 23.42 -11.77
N GLY A 18 -4.92 22.86 -10.82
CA GLY A 18 -3.63 22.21 -11.08
C GLY A 18 -3.71 20.69 -11.00
N PRO A 19 -2.70 19.94 -11.45
CA PRO A 19 -2.65 18.50 -11.26
C PRO A 19 -2.51 18.15 -9.77
N TYR A 20 -3.08 17.02 -9.36
CA TYR A 20 -2.92 16.53 -7.99
C TYR A 20 -1.47 16.14 -7.70
N SER A 21 -0.95 16.57 -6.56
CA SER A 21 0.29 16.04 -5.98
C SER A 21 0.13 14.57 -5.61
N LEU A 22 1.25 13.88 -5.47
CA LEU A 22 1.24 12.48 -5.04
C LEU A 22 0.60 12.29 -3.65
N GLU A 23 0.82 13.24 -2.74
CA GLU A 23 0.28 13.19 -1.38
C GLU A 23 -1.25 13.35 -1.36
N GLU A 24 -1.78 14.26 -2.17
CA GLU A 24 -3.22 14.42 -2.34
C GLU A 24 -3.85 13.14 -2.93
N GLN A 25 -3.21 12.54 -3.94
CA GLN A 25 -3.70 11.31 -4.56
C GLN A 25 -3.70 10.13 -3.57
N ILE A 26 -2.66 10.01 -2.74
CA ILE A 26 -2.62 8.99 -1.67
C ILE A 26 -3.74 9.24 -0.65
N THR A 27 -3.95 10.48 -0.24
CA THR A 27 -5.00 10.83 0.72
C THR A 27 -6.38 10.50 0.19
N MET A 28 -6.65 10.85 -1.08
CA MET A 28 -7.92 10.53 -1.74
C MET A 28 -8.13 9.01 -1.87
N ALA A 29 -7.08 8.28 -2.23
CA ALA A 29 -7.15 6.83 -2.34
C ALA A 29 -7.39 6.15 -0.98
N GLU A 30 -6.80 6.66 0.12
CA GLU A 30 -7.06 6.14 1.47
C GLU A 30 -8.47 6.46 1.94
N MET A 31 -9.02 7.62 1.58
CA MET A 31 -10.42 7.94 1.88
C MET A 31 -11.40 7.06 1.09
N ALA A 32 -11.11 6.79 -0.18
CA ALA A 32 -11.96 5.97 -1.04
C ALA A 32 -11.87 4.48 -0.67
N GLU A 33 -10.66 4.00 -0.36
CA GLU A 33 -10.39 2.61 -0.04
C GLU A 33 -9.40 2.51 1.14
N PRO A 34 -9.90 2.67 2.38
CA PRO A 34 -9.07 2.64 3.58
C PRO A 34 -8.24 1.35 3.68
N GLY A 35 -6.95 1.47 3.97
CA GLY A 35 -6.03 0.34 4.12
C GLY A 35 -5.40 -0.17 2.81
N ARG A 36 -5.86 0.25 1.62
CA ARG A 36 -5.22 -0.11 0.34
C ARG A 36 -4.00 0.75 0.03
N THR A 37 -3.88 1.97 0.56
CA THR A 37 -2.70 2.83 0.32
C THR A 37 -1.56 2.60 1.31
N GLN A 38 -1.83 1.90 2.42
CA GLN A 38 -0.90 1.70 3.53
C GLN A 38 0.31 0.81 3.21
N TRP A 39 0.36 0.19 2.04
CA TRP A 39 1.20 -0.98 1.82
C TRP A 39 2.71 -0.72 1.68
N THR A 40 3.21 0.52 1.58
CA THR A 40 4.60 0.67 1.09
C THR A 40 5.57 1.59 1.82
N LYS A 41 5.19 2.36 2.86
CA LYS A 41 6.20 3.16 3.59
C LYS A 41 6.08 3.18 5.12
N TYR A 42 4.89 3.00 5.71
CA TYR A 42 4.68 3.22 7.15
C TYR A 42 3.99 2.06 7.90
N CYS A 43 3.85 0.90 7.27
CA CYS A 43 3.04 -0.20 7.78
C CYS A 43 3.94 -1.42 8.01
N THR A 44 4.13 -1.81 9.28
CA THR A 44 4.88 -3.01 9.65
C THR A 44 4.16 -4.26 9.17
N ASP A 45 4.84 -5.42 9.12
CA ASP A 45 4.17 -6.67 8.77
C ASP A 45 2.97 -6.95 9.68
N ALA A 46 3.08 -6.61 10.98
CA ALA A 46 2.01 -6.76 11.94
C ALA A 46 0.79 -5.89 11.60
N ASP A 47 1.03 -4.64 11.18
CA ASP A 47 -0.03 -3.72 10.77
C ASP A 47 -0.73 -4.21 9.49
N ARG A 48 0.04 -4.75 8.53
CA ARG A 48 -0.49 -5.28 7.26
C ARG A 48 -1.45 -6.43 7.47
N VAL A 49 -1.23 -7.24 8.50
CA VAL A 49 -2.04 -8.45 8.74
C VAL A 49 -3.03 -8.26 9.89
N ALA A 50 -3.09 -7.07 10.49
CA ALA A 50 -3.96 -6.75 11.62
C ALA A 50 -5.46 -6.93 11.35
N HIS A 51 -5.88 -6.97 10.07
CA HIS A 51 -7.25 -7.24 9.66
C HIS A 51 -7.51 -8.73 9.31
N VAL A 52 -6.46 -9.53 9.15
CA VAL A 52 -6.55 -10.94 8.78
C VAL A 52 -6.93 -11.78 10.01
N SER A 53 -7.70 -12.87 9.84
CA SER A 53 -8.06 -13.74 10.96
C SER A 53 -6.83 -14.41 11.58
N ARG A 54 -6.91 -14.72 12.88
CA ARG A 54 -5.79 -15.35 13.61
C ARG A 54 -5.32 -16.65 12.96
N GLU A 55 -6.26 -17.48 12.48
CA GLU A 55 -5.95 -18.74 11.80
C GLU A 55 -5.11 -18.57 10.54
N LEU A 56 -5.33 -17.48 9.80
CA LEU A 56 -4.57 -17.17 8.59
C LEU A 56 -3.20 -16.55 8.93
N ARG A 57 -3.10 -15.72 9.97
CA ARG A 57 -1.80 -15.19 10.44
C ARG A 57 -0.84 -16.29 10.89
N LEU A 58 -1.36 -17.38 11.43
CA LEU A 58 -0.54 -18.55 11.81
C LEU A 58 0.08 -19.27 10.60
N LYS A 59 -0.37 -18.98 9.38
CA LYS A 59 0.19 -19.51 8.13
C LYS A 59 1.24 -18.59 7.50
N GLU A 60 1.56 -17.46 8.15
CA GLU A 60 2.63 -16.58 7.69
C GLU A 60 3.98 -17.27 7.77
N LEU A 61 4.80 -17.03 6.74
CA LEU A 61 6.18 -17.47 6.73
C LEU A 61 6.96 -16.71 7.80
N SER A 62 7.84 -17.42 8.51
CA SER A 62 8.78 -16.79 9.43
C SER A 62 9.67 -15.77 8.68
N PRO A 63 10.22 -14.75 9.38
CA PRO A 63 11.09 -13.76 8.74
C PRO A 63 12.26 -14.40 7.97
N GLU A 64 12.78 -15.53 8.47
CA GLU A 64 13.90 -16.30 7.93
C GLU A 64 13.51 -17.05 6.66
N GLU A 65 12.29 -17.58 6.60
CA GLU A 65 11.72 -18.16 5.38
C GLU A 65 11.41 -17.08 4.35
N ARG A 66 10.94 -15.90 4.79
CA ARG A 66 10.67 -14.76 3.91
C ARG A 66 11.93 -14.22 3.26
N LYS A 67 13.07 -14.17 3.96
CA LYS A 67 14.38 -13.77 3.39
C LYS A 67 14.88 -14.69 2.29
N LYS A 68 14.43 -15.96 2.29
CA LYS A 68 14.76 -16.94 1.24
C LYS A 68 13.85 -16.81 0.01
N ASN A 69 12.84 -15.95 0.06
CA ASN A 69 11.97 -15.69 -1.07
C ASN A 69 12.77 -14.94 -2.16
N PRO A 70 12.86 -15.44 -3.40
CA PRO A 70 13.58 -14.75 -4.47
C PRO A 70 13.08 -13.32 -4.74
N VAL A 71 11.84 -13.00 -4.36
CA VAL A 71 11.27 -11.64 -4.46
C VAL A 71 11.82 -10.68 -3.40
N SER A 72 12.33 -11.18 -2.26
CA SER A 72 12.95 -10.32 -1.22
C SER A 72 14.40 -9.94 -1.51
N LEU A 73 15.02 -10.50 -2.55
CA LEU A 73 16.41 -10.23 -2.94
C LEU A 73 16.54 -9.07 -3.95
N THR A 74 15.42 -8.51 -4.43
CA THR A 74 15.38 -7.55 -5.53
C THR A 74 14.84 -6.17 -5.16
N LEU A 75 14.56 -5.91 -3.88
CA LEU A 75 14.07 -4.61 -3.38
C LEU A 75 15.00 -4.04 -2.31
#